data_AF-A0AAD1MCI2-F1
#
_entry.id   AF-A0AAD1MCI2-F1
#
_cell.length_a   1.000
_cell.length_b   1.000
_cell.length_c   1.000
_cell.angle_alpha   90.00
_cell.angle_beta   90.00
_cell.angle_gamma   90.00
#
_symmetry.space_group_name_H-M   'P 1'
#
loop_
_entity.id
_entity.type
_entity.pdbx_description
1 polymer ?
#
loop_
_entity_poly.entity_id
_entity_poly.type
_entity_poly.pdbx_seq_one_letter_code
_entity_poly.pdbx_strand_id
1 'polypeptide(L)'
;MGTRGPIGKRDEELVRRNKKDTETDTISMIGPVEIPELGDVSCDGETHPLVIEIYESIKKSAAVKYYEPTDWTYAKLALLALNEELVGWAVDKNGNRYKKTIGAMKLTAINQMLSALLLTEGDRRRVRLEVERASTAPTGGKVLDVTDVLKQRLAAANAAKGE
;
A
#
# COMPACT_ATOMS: atom_id res chain seq x y z
N MET A 1 -15.45 -19.25 16.87
CA MET A 1 -14.56 -20.14 16.09
C MET A 1 -14.03 -19.34 14.90
N GLY A 2 -12.75 -18.96 14.92
CA GLY A 2 -12.10 -18.28 13.79
C GLY A 2 -11.79 -19.30 12.70
N THR A 3 -12.59 -19.32 11.64
CA THR A 3 -12.62 -20.35 10.59
C THR A 3 -11.62 -20.13 9.46
N ARG A 4 -10.67 -19.19 9.58
CA ARG A 4 -9.58 -19.08 8.62
C ARG A 4 -8.27 -19.00 9.39
N GLY A 5 -7.48 -20.06 9.27
CA GLY A 5 -6.07 -20.05 9.68
C GLY A 5 -5.28 -19.00 8.88
N PRO A 6 -3.96 -18.94 9.08
CA PRO A 6 -3.08 -18.06 8.31
C PRO A 6 -3.36 -18.17 6.81
N ILE A 7 -3.26 -17.04 6.08
CA ILE A 7 -3.44 -17.02 4.63
C ILE A 7 -2.59 -18.14 4.01
N GLY A 8 -3.22 -18.94 3.15
CA GLY A 8 -2.52 -20.04 2.47
C GLY A 8 -1.39 -19.49 1.60
N LYS A 9 -0.28 -20.22 1.52
CA LYS A 9 0.81 -19.91 0.60
C LYS A 9 0.31 -19.98 -0.85
N ARG A 10 0.92 -19.20 -1.75
CA ARG A 10 0.72 -19.36 -3.20
C ARG A 10 1.13 -20.78 -3.62
N ASP A 11 0.50 -21.33 -4.64
CA ASP A 11 0.80 -22.69 -5.11
C ASP A 11 2.26 -22.87 -5.54
N GLU A 12 2.87 -21.79 -6.04
CA GLU A 12 4.30 -21.70 -6.39
C GLU A 12 5.23 -21.84 -5.18
N GLU A 13 4.75 -21.49 -3.99
CA GLU A 13 5.49 -21.54 -2.71
C GLU A 13 5.21 -22.83 -1.92
N LEU A 14 4.37 -23.74 -2.46
CA LEU A 14 4.05 -25.02 -1.84
C LEU A 14 5.17 -26.04 -2.10
N VAL A 15 5.73 -26.55 -1.01
CA VAL A 15 6.62 -27.73 -1.05
C VAL A 15 5.81 -28.92 -1.55
N ARG A 16 6.42 -29.81 -2.35
CA ARG A 16 5.79 -30.96 -3.03
C ARG A 16 4.79 -31.78 -2.18
N ARG A 17 4.98 -31.87 -0.86
CA ARG A 17 4.08 -32.59 0.06
C ARG A 17 2.75 -31.84 0.36
N ASN A 18 2.71 -30.52 0.18
CA ASN A 18 1.57 -29.65 0.44
C ASN A 18 0.88 -29.15 -0.85
N LYS A 19 1.30 -29.62 -2.04
CA LYS A 19 0.61 -29.28 -3.28
C LYS A 19 -0.83 -29.80 -3.20
N LYS A 20 -1.79 -28.92 -3.49
CA LYS A 20 -3.19 -29.31 -3.60
C LYS A 20 -3.37 -30.14 -4.87
N ASP A 21 -4.26 -31.13 -4.80
CA ASP A 21 -4.65 -31.96 -5.95
C ASP A 21 -5.51 -31.16 -6.96
N THR A 22 -6.09 -30.04 -6.52
CA THR A 22 -6.84 -29.11 -7.37
C THR A 22 -5.90 -28.02 -7.90
N GLU A 23 -5.84 -27.85 -9.22
CA GLU A 23 -5.09 -26.76 -9.86
C GLU A 23 -5.69 -25.40 -9.50
N THR A 24 -4.84 -24.45 -9.11
CA THR A 24 -5.25 -23.05 -8.96
C THR A 24 -5.33 -22.40 -10.33
N ASP A 25 -6.51 -21.89 -10.67
CA ASP A 25 -6.71 -21.11 -11.87
C ASP A 25 -5.97 -19.78 -11.76
N THR A 26 -5.04 -19.54 -12.68
CA THR A 26 -4.18 -18.35 -12.69
C THR A 26 -4.56 -17.48 -13.88
N ILE A 27 -5.17 -16.35 -13.61
CA ILE A 27 -5.59 -15.38 -14.65
C ILE A 27 -4.42 -14.42 -14.91
N SER A 28 -3.92 -14.39 -16.14
CA SER A 28 -2.91 -13.41 -16.57
C SER A 28 -3.58 -12.13 -17.05
N MET A 29 -3.35 -11.02 -16.35
CA MET A 29 -3.74 -9.67 -16.80
C MET A 29 -2.51 -8.92 -17.31
N ILE A 30 -2.68 -8.13 -18.37
CA ILE A 30 -1.59 -7.39 -19.02
C ILE A 30 -1.73 -5.90 -18.69
N GLY A 31 -0.63 -5.28 -18.26
CA GLY A 31 -0.52 -3.83 -18.08
C GLY A 31 -0.73 -3.36 -16.63
N PRO A 32 -0.33 -2.11 -16.33
CA PRO A 32 -0.58 -1.50 -15.04
C PRO A 32 -2.08 -1.20 -14.86
N VAL A 33 -2.57 -1.30 -13.63
CA VAL A 33 -3.94 -0.89 -13.30
C VAL A 33 -4.04 0.63 -13.37
N GLU A 34 -4.99 1.14 -14.16
CA GLU A 34 -5.28 2.57 -14.23
C GLU A 34 -5.85 3.05 -12.89
N ILE A 35 -5.26 4.12 -12.37
CA ILE A 35 -5.69 4.75 -11.13
C ILE A 35 -6.88 5.66 -11.46
N PRO A 36 -8.09 5.40 -10.94
CA PRO A 36 -9.23 6.24 -11.22
C PRO A 36 -9.09 7.62 -10.54
N GLU A 37 -9.95 8.55 -10.90
CA GLU A 37 -10.17 9.74 -10.08
C GLU A 37 -11.01 9.38 -8.85
N LEU A 38 -10.89 10.17 -7.78
CA LEU A 38 -11.68 9.98 -6.55
C LEU A 38 -13.18 9.98 -6.85
N GLY A 39 -13.61 10.80 -7.81
CA GLY A 39 -15.01 11.01 -8.13
C GLY A 39 -15.74 11.78 -7.03
N ASP A 40 -17.07 11.74 -7.08
CA ASP A 40 -17.90 12.34 -6.04
C ASP A 40 -17.98 11.42 -4.81
N VAL A 41 -17.38 11.88 -3.72
CA VAL A 41 -17.51 11.28 -2.38
C VAL A 41 -18.11 12.30 -1.40
N SER A 42 -18.73 13.36 -1.92
CA SER A 42 -19.31 14.41 -1.10
C SER A 42 -20.52 13.89 -0.33
N CYS A 43 -20.70 14.42 0.87
CA CYS A 43 -21.91 14.22 1.66
C CYS A 43 -22.47 15.62 1.93
N ASP A 44 -23.75 15.83 1.57
CA ASP A 44 -24.39 17.15 1.61
C ASP A 44 -23.63 18.25 0.82
N GLY A 45 -22.95 17.86 -0.26
CA GLY A 45 -22.14 18.76 -1.10
C GLY A 45 -20.79 19.13 -0.51
N GLU A 46 -20.40 18.54 0.62
CA GLU A 46 -19.11 18.77 1.28
C GLU A 46 -18.20 17.54 1.21
N THR A 47 -16.94 17.76 0.85
CA THR A 47 -15.87 16.75 0.92
C THR A 47 -14.79 17.28 1.84
N HIS A 48 -14.52 16.55 2.93
CA HIS A 48 -13.51 16.94 3.89
C HIS A 48 -12.10 16.91 3.26
N PRO A 49 -11.24 17.93 3.45
CA PRO A 49 -9.90 17.98 2.84
C PRO A 49 -9.02 16.76 3.13
N LEU A 50 -9.10 16.21 4.35
CA LEU A 50 -8.39 14.98 4.73
C LEU A 50 -8.74 13.78 3.83
N VAL A 51 -9.97 13.69 3.31
CA VAL A 51 -10.37 12.58 2.43
C VAL A 51 -9.61 12.66 1.11
N ILE A 52 -9.47 13.87 0.57
CA ILE A 52 -8.70 14.14 -0.65
C ILE A 52 -7.21 13.84 -0.41
N GLU A 53 -6.68 14.30 0.72
CA GLU A 53 -5.28 14.06 1.09
C GLU A 53 -4.96 12.56 1.29
N ILE A 54 -5.87 11.82 1.91
CA ILE A 54 -5.73 10.36 2.03
C ILE A 54 -5.74 9.72 0.65
N TYR A 55 -6.66 10.10 -0.25
CA TYR A 55 -6.68 9.56 -1.60
C TYR A 55 -5.37 9.78 -2.36
N GLU A 56 -4.85 11.00 -2.34
CA GLU A 56 -3.56 11.33 -2.95
C GLU A 56 -2.38 10.60 -2.28
N SER A 57 -2.48 10.32 -0.98
CA SER A 57 -1.49 9.51 -0.26
C SER A 57 -1.55 8.04 -0.65
N ILE A 58 -2.76 7.49 -0.87
CA ILE A 58 -2.96 6.13 -1.37
C ILE A 58 -2.29 5.98 -2.73
N LYS A 59 -2.52 6.91 -3.66
CA LYS A 59 -1.91 6.91 -5.00
C LYS A 59 -0.38 6.84 -5.00
N LYS A 60 0.26 7.41 -3.97
CA LYS A 60 1.72 7.43 -3.79
C LYS A 60 2.24 6.24 -2.99
N SER A 61 1.37 5.40 -2.46
CA SER A 61 1.76 4.24 -1.65
C SER A 61 2.35 3.14 -2.51
N ALA A 62 3.40 2.48 -2.00
CA ALA A 62 3.96 1.29 -2.63
C ALA A 62 2.94 0.13 -2.71
N ALA A 63 1.90 0.15 -1.86
CA ALA A 63 0.84 -0.86 -1.85
C ALA A 63 0.02 -0.87 -3.15
N VAL A 64 -0.04 0.25 -3.88
CA VAL A 64 -0.78 0.39 -5.16
C VAL A 64 -0.34 -0.63 -6.21
N LYS A 65 0.91 -1.11 -6.14
CA LYS A 65 1.41 -2.16 -7.05
C LYS A 65 0.57 -3.45 -6.99
N TYR A 66 -0.16 -3.67 -5.90
CA TYR A 66 -0.99 -4.85 -5.69
C TYR A 66 -2.49 -4.58 -5.87
N TYR A 67 -2.88 -3.35 -6.23
CA TYR A 67 -4.29 -2.99 -6.33
C TYR A 67 -4.87 -3.38 -7.68
N GLU A 68 -6.02 -4.02 -7.63
CA GLU A 68 -6.91 -4.24 -8.76
C GLU A 68 -7.97 -3.14 -8.85
N PRO A 69 -8.70 -3.01 -9.97
CA PRO A 69 -9.81 -2.05 -10.10
C PRO A 69 -10.86 -2.17 -8.98
N THR A 70 -11.04 -3.36 -8.43
CA THR A 70 -11.91 -3.63 -7.28
C THR A 70 -11.41 -2.97 -6.01
N ASP A 71 -10.09 -2.97 -5.77
CA ASP A 71 -9.48 -2.34 -4.59
C ASP A 71 -9.63 -0.83 -4.64
N TRP A 72 -9.51 -0.23 -5.83
CA TRP A 72 -9.77 1.20 -6.02
C TRP A 72 -11.22 1.57 -5.72
N THR A 73 -12.17 0.74 -6.14
CA THR A 73 -13.59 0.95 -5.82
C THR A 73 -13.83 0.80 -4.32
N TYR A 74 -13.18 -0.16 -3.68
CA TYR A 74 -13.26 -0.37 -2.24
C TYR A 74 -12.63 0.77 -1.44
N ALA A 75 -11.50 1.32 -1.91
CA ALA A 75 -10.87 2.51 -1.35
C ALA A 75 -11.82 3.72 -1.40
N LYS A 76 -12.45 3.96 -2.54
CA LYS A 76 -13.46 5.04 -2.68
C LYS A 76 -14.65 4.84 -1.74
N LEU A 77 -15.13 3.61 -1.58
CA LEU A 77 -16.19 3.29 -0.61
C LEU A 77 -15.77 3.60 0.83
N ALA A 78 -14.54 3.24 1.22
CA ALA A 78 -14.01 3.55 2.54
C ALA A 78 -13.89 5.07 2.77
N LEU A 79 -13.45 5.80 1.74
CA LEU A 79 -13.32 7.26 1.77
C LEU A 79 -14.68 7.98 1.81
N LEU A 80 -15.69 7.48 1.10
CA LEU A 80 -17.06 7.95 1.20
C LEU A 80 -17.58 7.80 2.64
N ALA A 81 -17.45 6.60 3.22
CA ALA A 81 -17.89 6.33 4.59
C ALA A 81 -17.12 7.19 5.62
N LEU A 82 -15.83 7.43 5.39
CA LEU A 82 -15.04 8.34 6.21
C LEU A 82 -15.53 9.79 6.08
N ASN A 83 -15.82 10.25 4.86
CA ASN A 83 -16.33 11.60 4.62
C ASN A 83 -17.64 11.83 5.36
N GLU A 84 -18.60 10.90 5.26
CA GLU A 84 -19.87 10.97 5.99
C GLU A 84 -19.71 11.17 7.51
N GLU A 85 -18.71 10.53 8.12
CA GLU A 85 -18.46 10.68 9.56
C GLU A 85 -17.68 11.96 9.90
N LEU A 86 -16.88 12.49 8.97
CA LEU A 86 -16.13 13.74 9.15
C LEU A 86 -16.98 15.00 8.96
N VAL A 87 -17.88 14.98 7.97
CA VAL A 87 -18.75 16.14 7.63
C VAL A 87 -20.17 15.99 8.17
N GLY A 88 -20.55 14.80 8.64
CA GLY A 88 -21.92 14.50 9.05
C GLY A 88 -22.49 15.44 10.11
N TRP A 89 -23.75 15.82 9.91
CA TRP A 89 -24.55 16.61 10.83
C TRP A 89 -25.69 15.79 11.41
N ALA A 90 -26.10 16.11 12.63
CA ALA A 90 -27.27 15.54 13.28
C ALA A 90 -28.23 16.65 13.69
N VAL A 91 -29.49 16.31 13.87
CA VAL A 91 -30.56 17.23 14.29
C VAL A 91 -31.08 16.78 15.64
N ASP A 92 -31.14 17.71 16.60
CA ASP A 92 -31.69 17.42 17.92
C ASP A 92 -33.24 17.39 17.89
N LYS A 93 -33.86 17.01 19.01
CA LYS A 93 -35.32 16.98 19.15
C LYS A 93 -36.01 18.35 18.97
N ASN A 94 -35.24 19.44 19.03
CA ASN A 94 -35.72 20.81 18.87
C ASN A 94 -35.48 21.34 17.44
N GLY A 95 -34.90 20.54 16.54
CA GLY A 95 -34.60 20.93 15.16
C GLY A 95 -33.24 21.61 14.96
N ASN A 96 -32.39 21.72 15.99
CA ASN A 96 -31.08 22.35 15.86
C ASN A 96 -30.06 21.39 15.25
N ARG A 97 -29.30 21.86 14.26
CA ARG A 97 -28.18 21.12 13.68
C ARG A 97 -26.96 21.18 14.59
N TYR A 98 -26.31 20.06 14.79
CA TYR A 98 -25.03 19.96 15.48
C TYR A 98 -24.10 18.98 14.79
N LYS A 99 -22.78 19.14 14.99
CA LYS A 99 -21.77 18.25 14.41
C LYS A 99 -21.94 16.86 15.00
N LYS A 100 -22.13 15.86 14.15
CA LYS A 100 -22.21 14.47 14.58
C LYS A 100 -20.83 14.04 15.10
N THR A 101 -20.82 13.38 16.25
CA THR A 101 -19.60 12.74 16.74
C THR A 101 -19.33 11.45 15.98
N ILE A 102 -18.06 11.16 15.71
CA ILE A 102 -17.67 9.94 15.01
C ILE A 102 -18.02 8.74 15.90
N GLY A 103 -18.85 7.84 15.40
CA GLY A 103 -19.22 6.64 16.14
C GLY A 103 -18.05 5.66 16.23
N ALA A 104 -17.69 5.20 17.44
CA ALA A 104 -16.55 4.30 17.64
C ALA A 104 -16.63 3.01 16.80
N MET A 105 -17.83 2.41 16.66
CA MET A 105 -18.03 1.23 15.84
C MET A 105 -17.83 1.51 14.35
N LYS A 106 -18.29 2.66 13.86
CA LYS A 106 -18.09 3.08 12.46
C LYS A 106 -16.62 3.37 12.17
N LEU A 107 -15.94 4.08 13.06
CA LEU A 107 -14.50 4.31 12.94
C LEU A 107 -13.72 3.00 12.91
N THR A 108 -14.12 2.02 13.73
CA THR A 108 -13.52 0.67 13.72
C THR A 108 -13.73 -0.01 12.37
N ALA A 109 -14.93 0.05 11.79
CA ALA A 109 -15.23 -0.53 10.49
C ALA A 109 -14.44 0.16 9.36
N ILE A 110 -14.38 1.49 9.36
CA ILE A 110 -13.58 2.27 8.39
C ILE A 110 -12.10 1.89 8.50
N ASN A 111 -11.58 1.78 9.72
CA ASN A 111 -10.20 1.35 9.94
C ASN A 111 -9.95 -0.07 9.39
N GLN A 112 -10.90 -0.99 9.56
CA GLN A 112 -10.80 -2.34 8.97
C GLN A 112 -10.80 -2.30 7.43
N MET A 113 -11.63 -1.46 6.82
CA MET A 113 -11.66 -1.27 5.37
C MET A 113 -10.32 -0.74 4.85
N LEU A 114 -9.77 0.29 5.51
CA LEU A 114 -8.48 0.89 5.16
C LEU A 114 -7.30 -0.05 5.43
N SER A 115 -7.36 -0.87 6.49
CA SER A 115 -6.32 -1.87 6.80
C SER A 115 -6.29 -3.01 5.78
N ALA A 116 -7.43 -3.41 5.23
CA ALA A 116 -7.50 -4.41 4.16
C ALA A 116 -6.73 -3.96 2.90
N LEU A 117 -6.60 -2.64 2.71
CA LEU A 117 -5.87 -2.01 1.61
C LEU A 117 -4.37 -1.82 1.90
N LEU A 118 -3.84 -2.32 3.02
CA LEU A 118 -2.40 -2.32 3.36
C LEU A 118 -1.77 -0.91 3.45
N LEU A 119 -2.57 0.09 3.83
CA LEU A 119 -2.15 1.50 3.83
C LEU A 119 -1.09 1.79 4.91
N THR A 120 -1.24 1.19 6.09
CA THR A 120 -0.28 1.38 7.18
C THR A 120 0.87 0.39 7.11
N GLU A 121 2.01 0.75 7.70
CA GLU A 121 3.13 -0.19 7.84
C GLU A 121 2.76 -1.42 8.67
N GLY A 122 1.96 -1.24 9.73
CA GLY A 122 1.49 -2.35 10.55
C GLY A 122 0.71 -3.38 9.74
N ASP A 123 -0.16 -2.93 8.85
CA ASP A 123 -0.95 -3.82 7.99
C ASP A 123 -0.08 -4.55 6.97
N ARG A 124 0.93 -3.88 6.39
CA ARG A 124 1.92 -4.54 5.52
C ARG A 124 2.74 -5.60 6.25
N ARG A 125 3.25 -5.29 7.45
CA ARG A 125 4.04 -6.25 8.23
C ARG A 125 3.24 -7.50 8.64
N ARG A 126 1.93 -7.36 8.89
CA ARG A 126 1.04 -8.51 9.17
C ARG A 126 0.99 -9.51 8.02
N VAL A 127 1.10 -9.03 6.78
CA VAL A 127 1.19 -9.87 5.58
C VAL A 127 2.63 -10.08 5.10
N ARG A 128 3.62 -9.74 5.95
CA ARG A 128 5.06 -9.89 5.67
C ARG A 128 5.53 -9.11 4.44
N LEU A 129 4.94 -7.96 4.20
CA LEU A 129 5.39 -7.01 3.19
C LEU A 129 6.21 -5.90 3.85
N GLU A 130 7.35 -5.60 3.24
CA GLU A 130 8.25 -4.52 3.63
C GLU A 130 8.47 -3.57 2.44
N VAL A 131 8.58 -2.28 2.72
CA VAL A 131 8.80 -1.25 1.70
C VAL A 131 10.21 -0.72 1.87
N GLU A 132 11.12 -1.17 1.01
CA GLU A 132 12.44 -0.59 0.88
C GLU A 132 12.38 0.64 -0.02
N ARG A 133 13.00 1.75 0.41
CA ARG A 133 13.16 2.95 -0.42
C ARG A 133 14.62 3.11 -0.77
N ALA A 134 14.96 3.01 -2.05
CA ALA A 134 16.29 3.37 -2.51
C ALA A 134 16.51 4.87 -2.30
N SER A 135 17.58 5.22 -1.59
CA SER A 135 18.02 6.61 -1.44
C SER A 135 18.55 7.11 -2.80
N THR A 136 17.95 8.17 -3.35
CA THR A 136 18.48 8.91 -4.50
C THR A 136 19.61 9.87 -4.13
N ALA A 137 19.97 9.99 -2.84
CA ALA A 137 21.15 10.72 -2.44
C ALA A 137 22.40 9.94 -2.90
N PRO A 138 23.38 10.60 -3.56
CA PRO A 138 24.67 10.00 -3.85
C PRO A 138 25.49 9.96 -2.56
N THR A 139 25.09 9.17 -1.57
CA THR A 139 26.05 8.51 -0.68
C THR A 139 26.64 7.32 -1.46
N GLY A 140 27.23 7.67 -2.61
CA GLY A 140 27.92 6.77 -3.50
C GLY A 140 29.25 6.41 -2.87
N GLY A 141 29.26 5.39 -2.02
CA GLY A 141 30.38 4.48 -2.04
C GLY A 141 30.48 3.99 -3.49
N LYS A 142 31.46 4.49 -4.24
CA LYS A 142 31.75 4.00 -5.60
C LYS A 142 31.88 2.48 -5.47
N VAL A 143 30.87 1.75 -5.89
CA VAL A 143 30.97 0.30 -6.06
C VAL A 143 31.90 0.14 -7.25
N LEU A 144 33.19 0.03 -6.96
CA LEU A 144 34.18 -0.31 -7.96
C LEU A 144 33.98 -1.79 -8.30
N ASP A 145 33.85 -2.08 -9.59
CA ASP A 145 33.90 -3.44 -10.05
C ASP A 145 35.27 -4.04 -9.64
N VAL A 146 35.30 -5.32 -9.29
CA VAL A 146 36.53 -6.01 -8.86
C VAL A 146 37.63 -5.84 -9.91
N THR A 147 37.22 -5.77 -11.18
CA THR A 147 38.10 -5.52 -12.33
C THR A 147 38.80 -4.15 -12.26
N ASP A 148 38.12 -3.11 -11.78
CA ASP A 148 38.68 -1.76 -11.69
C ASP A 148 39.68 -1.63 -10.54
N VAL A 149 39.41 -2.30 -9.42
CA VAL A 149 40.35 -2.40 -8.29
C VAL A 149 41.63 -3.13 -8.70
N LEU A 150 41.49 -4.18 -9.51
CA LEU A 150 42.63 -4.97 -10.00
C LEU A 150 43.50 -4.17 -10.97
N LYS A 151 42.90 -3.43 -11.90
CA LYS A 151 43.62 -2.52 -12.80
C LYS A 151 44.37 -1.42 -12.05
N GLN A 152 43.77 -0.82 -11.03
CA GLN A 152 44.43 0.18 -10.20
C GLN A 152 45.64 -0.39 -9.46
N ARG A 153 45.53 -1.59 -8.86
CA ARG A 153 46.66 -2.23 -8.16
C ARG A 153 47.79 -2.61 -9.11
N LEU A 154 47.46 -3.07 -10.32
CA LEU A 154 48.45 -3.47 -11.32
C LEU A 154 49.18 -2.25 -11.91
N ALA A 155 48.47 -1.14 -12.13
CA ALA A 155 49.07 0.13 -12.52
C ALA A 155 50.02 0.68 -11.44
N ALA A 156 49.61 0.63 -10.17
CA ALA A 156 50.45 1.06 -9.05
C ALA A 156 51.71 0.17 -8.89
N ALA A 157 51.59 -1.14 -9.09
CA ALA A 157 52.73 -2.06 -9.03
C ALA A 157 53.73 -1.86 -10.18
N ASN A 158 53.26 -1.47 -11.37
CA ASN A 158 54.13 -1.15 -12.50
C ASN A 158 54.83 0.20 -12.32
N ALA A 159 54.16 1.19 -11.73
CA ALA A 159 54.79 2.48 -11.39
C ALA A 159 55.92 2.31 -10.35
N ALA A 160 55.74 1.43 -9.36
CA ALA A 160 56.75 1.13 -8.34
C ALA A 160 57.95 0.29 -8.84
N LYS A 161 57.89 -0.24 -10.07
CA LYS A 161 58.99 -0.99 -10.70
C LYS A 161 59.80 -0.15 -11.71
N GLY A 162 59.41 1.11 -11.91
CA GLY A 162 60.02 2.02 -12.88
C GLY A 162 61.04 3.02 -12.30
N GLU A 163 61.36 2.92 -11.01
CA GLU A 163 62.54 3.55 -10.36
C GLU A 163 63.59 2.49 -10.04
#